data_AF-A0A4D5R9R4-F1
#
_entry.id   AF-A0A4D5R9R4-F1
#
_cell.length_a   1.000
_cell.length_b   1.000
_cell.length_c   1.000
_cell.angle_alpha   90.00
_cell.angle_beta   90.00
_cell.angle_gamma   90.00
#
_symmetry.space_group_name_H-M   'P 1'
#
loop_
_entity.id
_entity.type
_entity.pdbx_description
1 polymer ?
#
loop_
_entity_poly.entity_id
_entity_poly.type
_entity_poly.pdbx_seq_one_letter_code
_entity_poly.pdbx_strand_id
1 'polypeptide(L)' 'MKISAVAYVSVLVILLFVSIQQTEAVPEKEVTFQSSKKKPDKNDCKKECAKKYTLGILSKVLTVRVQEDKCTCKYQVP' A
#
# COMPACT_ATOMS: atom_id res chain seq x y z
N MET A 1 -18.51 -38.67 -35.00
CA MET A 1 -18.56 -38.26 -33.59
C MET A 1 -18.64 -36.73 -33.55
N LYS A 2 -19.80 -36.17 -33.22
CA LYS A 2 -19.98 -34.71 -33.11
C LYS A 2 -19.51 -34.32 -31.71
N ILE A 3 -18.26 -33.89 -31.61
CA ILE A 3 -17.71 -33.33 -30.38
C ILE A 3 -18.50 -32.04 -30.13
N SER A 4 -19.45 -32.10 -29.20
CA SER A 4 -20.33 -30.99 -28.86
C SER A 4 -19.49 -29.80 -28.40
N ALA A 5 -19.55 -28.72 -29.19
CA ALA A 5 -18.90 -27.43 -28.92
C ALA A 5 -19.19 -26.87 -27.51
N VAL A 6 -20.25 -27.37 -26.86
CA VAL A 6 -20.63 -27.08 -25.48
C VAL A 6 -19.53 -27.37 -24.46
N ALA A 7 -18.72 -28.43 -24.67
CA ALA A 7 -17.67 -28.80 -23.71
C ALA A 7 -16.51 -27.80 -23.67
N TYR A 8 -16.23 -27.12 -24.78
CA TYR A 8 -15.12 -26.16 -24.88
C TYR A 8 -15.42 -24.85 -24.14
N VAL A 9 -16.68 -24.42 -24.14
CA VAL A 9 -17.09 -23.17 -23.49
C VAL A 9 -16.97 -23.28 -21.97
N SER A 10 -17.29 -24.44 -21.39
CA SER A 10 -17.24 -24.64 -19.93
C SER A 10 -15.82 -24.59 -19.36
N VAL A 11 -14.82 -25.10 -20.08
CA VAL A 11 -13.42 -25.12 -19.61
C VAL A 11 -12.79 -23.71 -19.64
N LEU A 12 -13.16 -22.89 -20.64
CA LEU A 12 -12.64 -21.53 -20.79
C LEU A 12 -13.13 -20.59 -19.67
N VAL A 13 -14.33 -20.83 -19.14
CA VAL A 13 -14.90 -20.03 -18.04
C VAL A 13 -14.22 -20.36 -16.70
N ILE A 14 -13.83 -21.63 -16.45
CA ILE A 14 -13.23 -22.04 -15.17
C ILE A 14 -11.81 -21.48 -14.99
N LEU A 15 -11.01 -21.39 -16.05
CA LEU A 15 -9.64 -20.88 -15.99
C LEU A 15 -9.54 -19.37 -15.71
N LEU A 16 -10.59 -18.59 -16.00
CA LEU A 16 -10.60 -17.14 -15.73
C LEU A 16 -10.78 -16.80 -14.23
N PHE A 17 -11.38 -17.69 -13.43
CA PHE A 17 -11.65 -17.40 -12.02
C PHE A 17 -10.46 -17.62 -11.08
N VAL A 18 -9.42 -18.36 -11.49
CA VAL A 18 -8.29 -18.73 -10.61
C VAL A 18 -7.27 -17.59 -10.45
N SER A 19 -7.31 -16.56 -11.30
CA SER A 19 -6.25 -15.53 -11.33
C SER A 19 -6.55 -14.29 -10.52
N ILE A 20 -7.70 -14.20 -9.84
CA ILE A 20 -7.94 -13.12 -8.88
C ILE A 20 -7.26 -13.51 -7.57
N GLN A 21 -5.92 -13.53 -7.59
CA GLN A 21 -5.18 -13.13 -6.42
C GLN A 21 -5.67 -11.71 -6.13
N GLN A 22 -6.66 -11.58 -5.24
CA GLN A 22 -6.79 -10.36 -4.44
C GLN A 22 -5.46 -10.23 -3.71
N THR A 23 -4.48 -9.64 -4.39
CA THR A 23 -3.44 -8.90 -3.71
C THR A 23 -4.24 -7.82 -3.02
N GLU A 24 -4.58 -8.07 -1.76
CA GLU A 24 -5.20 -7.09 -0.89
C GLU A 24 -4.34 -5.84 -1.02
N ALA A 25 -4.83 -4.85 -1.78
CA ALA A 25 -4.17 -3.57 -1.90
C ALA A 25 -4.35 -2.93 -0.53
N VAL A 26 -3.41 -3.23 0.37
CA VAL A 26 -3.49 -2.75 1.74
C VAL A 26 -3.53 -1.22 1.63
N PRO A 27 -4.59 -0.57 2.15
CA PRO A 27 -4.85 0.82 1.84
C PRO A 27 -3.65 1.68 2.25
N GLU A 28 -3.01 2.30 1.26
CA GLU A 28 -1.90 3.22 1.48
C GLU A 28 -2.45 4.65 1.55
N LYS A 29 -1.94 5.45 2.48
CA LYS A 29 -2.31 6.85 2.65
C LYS A 29 -1.06 7.72 2.70
N GLU A 30 -1.09 8.84 1.97
CA GLU A 30 -0.05 9.86 2.02
C GLU A 30 -0.53 11.04 2.86
N VAL A 31 0.33 11.53 3.75
CA VAL A 31 0.06 12.65 4.62
C VAL A 31 1.27 13.57 4.68
N THR A 32 1.02 14.87 4.74
CA THR A 32 2.05 15.88 4.98
C THR A 32 1.75 16.58 6.30
N PHE A 33 2.75 16.69 7.15
CA PHE A 33 2.65 17.34 8.45
C PHE A 33 3.89 18.18 8.74
N GLN A 34 3.74 19.23 9.53
CA GLN A 34 4.87 20.02 10.01
C GLN A 34 5.62 19.25 11.10
N SER A 35 6.94 19.15 10.98
CA SER A 35 7.76 18.50 12.00
C SER A 35 7.96 19.42 13.19
N SER A 36 8.07 18.83 14.39
CA SER A 36 8.46 19.57 15.59
C SER A 36 9.92 20.07 15.55
N LYS A 37 10.75 19.56 14.62
CA LYS A 37 12.12 20.03 14.42
C LYS A 37 12.19 21.09 13.31
N LYS A 38 13.03 22.10 13.52
CA LYS A 38 13.29 23.18 12.54
C LYS A 38 13.98 22.69 11.25
N LYS A 39 14.67 21.56 11.32
CA LYS A 39 15.25 20.79 10.19
C LYS A 39 15.17 19.31 10.54
N PRO A 40 14.05 18.63 10.28
CA PRO A 40 13.91 17.20 10.55
C PRO A 40 14.68 16.38 9.51
N ASP A 41 15.35 15.33 9.98
CA ASP A 41 15.93 14.35 9.06
C ASP A 41 14.86 13.34 8.59
N LYS A 42 15.17 12.60 7.53
CA LYS A 42 14.29 11.54 7.02
C LYS A 42 13.90 10.54 8.12
N ASN A 43 14.83 10.22 9.03
CA ASN A 43 14.58 9.31 10.14
C ASN A 43 13.63 9.90 11.19
N ASP A 44 13.75 11.21 11.48
CA ASP A 44 12.83 11.91 12.39
C ASP A 44 11.42 11.91 11.80
N CYS A 45 11.28 12.30 10.53
CA CYS A 45 10.00 12.26 9.82
C CYS A 45 9.39 10.85 9.79
N LYS A 46 10.22 9.80 9.60
CA LYS A 46 9.75 8.42 9.61
C LYS A 46 9.21 8.00 10.98
N LYS A 47 9.92 8.33 12.05
CA LYS A 47 9.50 8.02 13.43
C LYS A 47 8.23 8.77 13.82
N GLU A 48 8.16 10.06 13.51
CA GLU A 48 6.96 10.88 13.73
C GLU A 48 5.75 10.33 12.96
N CYS A 49 5.93 10.01 11.68
CA CYS A 49 4.90 9.41 10.86
C CYS A 49 4.42 8.07 11.46
N ALA A 50 5.38 7.22 11.85
CA ALA A 50 5.04 5.93 12.41
C ALA A 50 4.23 6.09 13.71
N LYS A 51 4.68 6.98 14.60
CA LYS A 51 4.04 7.28 15.87
C LYS A 51 2.62 7.82 15.71
N LYS A 52 2.39 8.72 14.75
CA LYS A 52 1.07 9.35 14.54
C LYS A 52 0.08 8.47 13.79
N TYR A 53 0.54 7.70 12.79
CA TYR A 53 -0.35 7.09 11.81
C TYR A 53 -0.32 5.56 11.76
N THR A 54 0.71 4.93 12.34
CA THR A 54 0.88 3.47 12.28
C THR A 54 1.09 2.86 13.68
N LEU A 55 0.69 3.56 14.75
CA LEU A 55 0.88 3.11 16.14
C LEU A 55 2.35 2.81 16.51
N GLY A 56 3.30 3.50 15.87
CA GLY A 56 4.74 3.30 16.06
C GLY A 56 5.38 2.24 15.14
N ILE A 57 4.62 1.60 14.24
CA ILE A 57 5.11 0.52 13.39
C ILE A 57 5.87 1.08 12.17
N LEU A 58 7.20 1.14 12.27
CA LEU A 58 8.07 1.67 11.22
C LEU A 58 8.00 0.91 9.88
N SER A 59 7.63 -0.37 9.89
CA SER A 59 7.47 -1.19 8.67
C SER A 59 6.24 -0.81 7.86
N LYS A 60 5.21 -0.24 8.50
CA LYS A 60 4.02 0.29 7.82
C LYS A 60 4.27 1.66 7.19
N VAL A 61 5.41 2.32 7.47
CA VAL A 61 5.81 3.56 6.79
C VAL A 61 6.65 3.23 5.56
N LEU A 62 6.04 3.39 4.39
CA LEU A 62 6.55 2.95 3.09
C LEU A 62 7.57 3.94 2.52
N THR A 63 7.21 5.22 2.46
CA THR A 63 8.08 6.29 1.95
C THR A 63 7.98 7.54 2.82
N VAL A 64 9.09 8.29 2.87
CA VAL A 64 9.20 9.53 3.62
C VAL A 64 10.01 10.52 2.79
N ARG A 65 9.48 11.73 2.64
CA ARG A 65 10.11 12.89 2.01
C ARG A 65 10.18 14.03 3.02
N VAL A 66 11.31 14.71 3.04
CA VAL A 66 11.53 15.91 3.86
C VAL A 66 11.50 17.10 2.94
N GLN A 67 10.72 18.12 3.30
CA GLN A 67 10.64 19.39 2.61
C GLN A 67 10.80 20.52 3.63
N GLU A 68 12.02 21.01 3.81
CA GLU A 68 12.38 22.03 4.80
C GLU A 68 11.96 21.65 6.23
N ASP A 69 10.86 22.21 6.75
CA ASP A 69 10.28 21.94 8.07
C ASP A 69 9.09 20.97 8.03
N LYS A 70 8.71 20.49 6.83
CA LYS A 70 7.59 19.57 6.60
C LYS A 70 8.07 18.17 6.29
N CYS A 71 7.30 17.20 6.78
CA CYS A 71 7.47 15.79 6.51
C CYS A 71 6.27 15.30 5.70
N THR A 72 6.51 14.70 4.54
CA THR A 72 5.51 13.93 3.80
C THR A 72 5.82 12.46 3.97
N CYS A 73 4.84 11.64 4.36
CA CYS A 73 5.01 10.20 4.44
C CYS A 73 3.84 9.45 3.82
N LYS A 74 4.15 8.34 3.17
CA LYS A 74 3.19 7.34 2.73
C LYS A 74 3.25 6.16 3.68
N TYR A 75 2.11 5.76 4.22
CA TYR A 75 2.01 4.65 5.16
C TYR A 75 0.85 3.72 4.80
N GLN A 76 0.96 2.50 5.25
CA GLN A 76 -0.06 1.48 5.16
C GLN A 76 -1.00 1.61 6.36
N VAL A 77 -2.28 1.83 6.12
CA VAL A 77 -3.29 1.97 7.17
C VAL A 77 -3.32 0.68 8.00
N PRO A 78 -3.20 0.78 9.33
CA PRO A 78 -2.98 -0.38 10.16
C PRO A 78 -4.17 -1.31 10.30
#